data_AF-A0A0G0R155-F1
#
_entry.id   AF-A0A0G0R155-F1
#
_cell.length_a   1.000
_cell.length_b   1.000
_cell.length_c   1.000
_cell.angle_alpha   90.00
_cell.angle_beta   90.00
_cell.angle_gamma   90.00
#
_symmetry.space_group_name_H-M   'P 1'
#
loop_
_entity.id
_entity.type
_entity.pdbx_description
1 polymer ?
#
loop_
_entity_poly.entity_id
_entity_poly.type
_entity_poly.pdbx_seq_one_letter_code
_entity_poly.pdbx_strand_id
1 'polypeptide(L)'
;MKVIVSNKLAKKEQIQKEKIEIIQAYAKGIFTKIYTTTIRGGAGRIVFLVDAKSNDGFFLFFRSKNDPIGKNITIKNLKFKNQLHKYLQILKDDIVARNYEVFEVN
;
A
#
# COMPACT_ATOMS: atom_id res chain seq x y z
N MET A 1 -0.32 -16.68 1.02
CA MET A 1 -0.42 -15.24 1.36
C MET A 1 -0.50 -14.48 0.06
N LYS A 2 -1.39 -13.49 -0.06
CA LYS A 2 -1.60 -12.77 -1.32
C LYS A 2 -1.41 -11.27 -1.15
N VAL A 3 -0.96 -10.62 -2.22
CA VAL A 3 -1.01 -9.17 -2.35
C VAL A 3 -2.07 -8.81 -3.37
N ILE A 4 -3.03 -7.99 -2.95
CA ILE A 4 -4.14 -7.52 -3.76
C ILE A 4 -3.88 -6.05 -4.08
N VAL A 5 -3.90 -5.72 -5.37
CA VAL A 5 -3.62 -4.37 -5.86
C VAL A 5 -4.83 -3.86 -6.64
N SER A 6 -5.49 -2.83 -6.11
CA SER A 6 -6.56 -2.12 -6.83
C SER A 6 -6.00 -1.45 -8.09
N ASN A 7 -6.68 -1.60 -9.22
CA ASN A 7 -6.25 -1.01 -10.49
C ASN A 7 -6.32 0.52 -10.46
N LYS A 8 -7.34 1.09 -9.80
CA LYS A 8 -7.44 2.54 -9.62
C LYS A 8 -6.32 3.07 -8.73
N LEU A 9 -5.99 2.37 -7.64
CA LEU A 9 -4.88 2.76 -6.77
C LEU A 9 -3.53 2.63 -7.48
N ALA A 10 -3.33 1.56 -8.25
CA ALA A 10 -2.10 1.37 -9.03
C ALA A 10 -1.87 2.51 -10.03
N LYS A 11 -2.93 2.92 -10.73
CA LYS A 11 -2.90 4.08 -11.63
C LYS A 11 -2.66 5.38 -10.88
N LYS A 12 -3.36 5.60 -9.76
CA LYS A 12 -3.28 6.82 -8.95
C LYS A 12 -1.88 7.03 -8.36
N GLU A 13 -1.25 5.97 -7.89
CA GLU A 13 0.10 5.99 -7.31
C GLU A 13 1.21 5.81 -8.36
N GLN A 14 0.85 5.64 -9.63
CA GLN A 14 1.78 5.44 -10.75
C GLN A 14 2.72 4.24 -10.56
N ILE A 15 2.29 3.22 -9.81
CA ILE A 15 3.14 2.08 -9.40
C ILE A 15 3.16 0.92 -10.42
N GLN A 16 2.76 1.16 -11.67
CA GLN A 16 2.59 0.10 -12.66
C GLN A 16 3.88 -0.69 -12.91
N LYS A 17 5.04 -0.04 -12.81
CA LYS A 17 6.35 -0.67 -13.04
C LYS A 17 6.98 -1.21 -11.75
N GLU A 18 6.48 -0.76 -10.60
CA GLU A 18 7.03 -1.01 -9.27
C GLU A 18 6.24 -2.09 -8.49
N LYS A 19 5.15 -2.63 -9.06
CA LYS A 19 4.32 -3.66 -8.40
C LYS A 19 5.11 -4.84 -7.85
N ILE A 20 6.06 -5.36 -8.63
CA ILE A 20 6.89 -6.51 -8.24
C ILE A 20 7.71 -6.19 -6.98
N GLU A 21 8.30 -4.99 -6.91
CA GLU A 21 9.07 -4.55 -5.74
C GLU A 21 8.18 -4.43 -4.49
N ILE A 22 6.96 -3.92 -4.67
CA ILE A 22 5.96 -3.80 -3.60
C ILE A 22 5.56 -5.19 -3.07
N ILE A 23 5.32 -6.15 -3.96
CA ILE A 23 4.98 -7.53 -3.62
C ILE A 23 6.13 -8.20 -2.88
N GLN A 24 7.36 -8.05 -3.38
CA GLN A 24 8.57 -8.58 -2.73
C GLN A 24 8.81 -7.96 -1.35
N ALA A 25 8.52 -6.67 -1.17
CA ALA A 25 8.62 -6.01 0.14
C ALA A 25 7.62 -6.59 1.15
N TYR A 26 6.41 -6.90 0.70
CA TYR A 26 5.39 -7.56 1.53
C TYR A 26 5.79 -9.00 1.90
N ALA A 27 6.31 -9.76 0.93
CA ALA A 27 6.81 -11.13 1.13
C ALA A 27 7.81 -11.28 2.27
N LYS A 28 8.67 -10.26 2.45
CA LYS A 28 9.73 -10.25 3.46
C LYS A 28 9.24 -9.98 4.90
N GLY A 29 7.92 -9.89 5.13
CA GLY A 29 7.34 -9.93 6.48
C GLY A 29 7.49 -8.67 7.32
N ILE A 30 7.77 -7.50 6.72
CA ILE A 30 7.85 -6.23 7.46
C ILE A 30 6.43 -5.75 7.79
N PHE A 31 5.85 -6.24 8.88
CA PHE A 31 4.43 -6.01 9.18
C PHE A 31 4.15 -4.82 10.10
N THR A 32 3.05 -4.12 9.81
CA THR A 32 2.38 -3.01 10.54
C THR A 32 2.83 -1.58 10.18
N LYS A 33 4.07 -1.37 9.77
CA LYS A 33 4.55 -0.16 9.05
C LYS A 33 5.71 -0.58 8.17
N ILE A 34 5.50 -0.68 6.87
CA ILE A 34 6.59 -1.06 5.98
C ILE A 34 7.44 0.17 5.73
N TYR A 35 8.59 0.27 6.40
CA TYR A 35 9.65 1.20 6.02
C TYR A 35 10.35 0.63 4.79
N THR A 36 10.20 1.28 3.65
CA THR A 36 10.84 0.84 2.41
C THR A 36 11.85 1.88 1.97
N THR A 37 13.12 1.52 1.87
CA THR A 37 14.10 2.30 1.13
C THR A 37 14.01 1.89 -0.34
N THR A 38 13.53 2.78 -1.21
CA THR A 38 13.54 2.51 -2.66
C THR A 38 14.86 2.98 -3.27
N ILE A 39 15.29 2.29 -4.34
CA ILE A 39 16.57 2.50 -5.02
C ILE A 39 16.63 3.91 -5.69
N ARG A 40 15.47 4.57 -5.90
CA ARG A 40 15.34 5.81 -6.67
C ARG A 40 15.11 7.10 -5.88
N GLY A 41 14.99 7.09 -4.54
CA GLY A 41 14.58 8.33 -3.85
C GLY A 41 14.61 8.36 -2.33
N GLY A 42 15.37 7.47 -1.68
CA GLY A 42 15.57 7.49 -0.23
C GLY A 42 14.47 6.80 0.57
N ALA A 43 14.51 6.96 1.90
CA ALA A 43 13.60 6.29 2.81
C ALA A 43 12.13 6.68 2.57
N GLY A 44 11.32 5.70 2.22
CA GLY A 44 9.87 5.79 2.03
C GLY A 44 9.12 4.79 2.91
N ARG A 45 7.81 4.76 2.74
CA ARG A 45 6.89 3.95 3.53
C ARG A 45 5.80 3.40 2.62
N ILE A 46 5.60 2.09 2.66
CA ILE A 46 4.45 1.46 2.01
C ILE A 46 3.39 1.17 3.07
N VAL A 47 2.15 1.47 2.72
CA VAL A 47 0.98 1.19 3.55
C VAL A 47 0.18 0.06 2.92
N PHE A 48 0.00 -1.00 3.69
CA PHE A 48 -0.91 -2.09 3.39
C PHE A 48 -2.03 -2.10 4.43
N LEU A 49 -3.23 -2.47 4.01
CA LEU A 49 -4.24 -3.05 4.89
C LEU A 49 -4.02 -4.56 4.90
N VAL A 50 -4.09 -5.21 6.06
CA VAL A 50 -3.93 -6.68 6.11
C VAL A 50 -5.11 -7.33 6.81
N ASP A 51 -5.62 -8.40 6.21
CA ASP A 51 -6.56 -9.30 6.87
C ASP A 51 -5.81 -10.27 7.77
N ALA A 52 -6.04 -10.17 9.08
CA ALA A 52 -5.38 -11.00 10.08
C ALA A 52 -5.75 -12.50 9.98
N LYS A 53 -6.89 -12.85 9.35
CA LYS A 53 -7.34 -14.24 9.22
C LYS A 53 -6.67 -14.95 8.05
N SER A 54 -6.66 -14.31 6.87
CA SER A 54 -6.07 -14.90 5.67
C SER A 54 -4.60 -14.54 5.47
N ASN A 55 -4.11 -13.56 6.22
CA ASN A 55 -2.81 -12.93 6.01
C ASN A 55 -2.67 -12.32 4.61
N ASP A 56 -3.76 -11.84 4.02
CA ASP A 56 -3.74 -11.17 2.70
C ASP A 56 -3.55 -9.66 2.85
N GLY A 57 -2.65 -9.11 2.05
CA GLY A 57 -2.30 -7.70 2.04
C GLY A 57 -2.98 -6.96 0.90
N PHE A 58 -3.58 -5.81 1.19
CA PHE A 58 -4.13 -4.90 0.20
C PHE A 58 -3.23 -3.67 0.12
N PHE A 59 -2.61 -3.46 -1.03
CA PHE A 59 -1.79 -2.26 -1.24
C PHE A 59 -2.66 -1.01 -1.23
N LEU A 60 -2.25 0.00 -0.46
CA LEU A 60 -2.89 1.32 -0.47
C LEU A 60 -2.04 2.35 -1.20
N PHE A 61 -0.87 2.70 -0.65
CA PHE A 61 -0.01 3.75 -1.22
C PHE A 61 1.43 3.70 -0.73
N PHE A 62 2.30 4.39 -1.46
CA PHE A 62 3.69 4.65 -1.11
C PHE A 62 3.90 6.15 -0.80
N ARG A 63 4.64 6.48 0.25
CA ARG A 63 5.00 7.87 0.57
C ARG A 63 6.45 7.99 1.03
N SER A 64 7.11 9.09 0.66
CA SER A 64 8.43 9.44 1.19
C SER A 64 8.36 9.75 2.69
N LYS A 65 9.44 9.52 3.44
CA LYS A 65 9.52 9.98 4.85
C LYS A 65 9.42 11.51 5.00
N ASN A 66 9.72 12.25 3.93
CA ASN A 66 9.70 13.71 3.93
C ASN A 66 8.35 14.27 3.47
N ASP A 67 7.45 13.42 2.97
CA ASP A 67 6.12 13.82 2.54
C ASP A 67 5.21 14.11 3.76
N PRO A 68 4.30 15.11 3.74
CA PRO A 68 3.45 15.42 4.90
C PRO A 68 2.51 14.28 5.37
N ILE A 69 2.10 13.39 4.47
CA ILE A 69 1.36 12.15 4.78
C ILE A 69 2.35 11.11 5.31
N GLY A 70 3.47 10.96 4.60
CA GLY A 70 4.52 9.99 4.86
C GLY A 70 5.45 10.31 6.02
N LYS A 71 5.43 11.50 6.63
CA LYS A 71 6.29 11.90 7.75
C LYS A 71 5.86 11.26 9.06
N ASN A 72 4.56 11.09 9.27
CA ASN A 72 4.02 10.36 10.42
C ASN A 72 2.78 9.54 10.01
N ILE A 73 2.97 8.23 9.83
CA ILE A 73 1.90 7.29 9.51
C ILE A 73 1.16 6.95 10.82
N THR A 74 0.16 7.74 11.14
CA THR A 74 -0.69 7.54 12.31
C THR A 74 -2.02 8.26 12.10
N ILE A 75 -3.10 7.73 12.67
CA ILE A 75 -4.42 8.36 12.64
C ILE A 75 -4.44 9.74 13.30
N LYS A 76 -3.45 10.07 14.16
CA LYS A 76 -3.26 11.40 14.74
C LYS A 76 -2.78 12.44 13.72
N ASN A 77 -2.15 12.02 12.62
CA ASN A 77 -1.79 12.89 11.51
C ASN A 77 -3.01 13.05 10.60
N LEU A 78 -3.67 14.21 10.66
CA LEU A 78 -4.89 14.47 9.88
C LEU A 78 -4.69 14.32 8.37
N LYS A 79 -3.53 14.71 7.83
CA LYS A 79 -3.23 14.53 6.39
C LYS A 79 -3.20 13.05 6.03
N PHE A 80 -2.57 12.22 6.87
CA PHE A 80 -2.57 10.77 6.71
C PHE A 80 -3.97 10.16 6.87
N LYS A 81 -4.71 10.52 7.92
CA LYS A 81 -6.06 10.01 8.17
C LYS A 81 -6.99 10.28 6.97
N ASN A 82 -6.98 11.51 6.45
CA ASN A 82 -7.79 11.89 5.31
C ASN A 82 -7.39 11.13 4.03
N GLN A 83 -6.08 10.94 3.81
CA GLN A 83 -5.60 10.14 2.69
C GLN A 83 -6.03 8.67 2.83
N LEU A 84 -5.86 8.10 4.01
CA LEU A 84 -6.22 6.71 4.31
C LEU A 84 -7.70 6.45 4.00
N HIS A 85 -8.61 7.30 4.47
CA HIS A 85 -10.04 7.15 4.22
C HIS A 85 -10.37 7.17 2.73
N LYS A 86 -9.75 8.09 1.96
CA LYS A 86 -9.94 8.15 0.49
C LYS A 86 -9.49 6.86 -0.19
N TYR A 87 -8.37 6.28 0.26
CA TYR A 87 -7.80 5.10 -0.38
C TYR A 87 -8.55 3.84 -0.01
N LEU A 88 -9.03 3.74 1.23
CA LEU A 88 -9.92 2.67 1.65
C LEU A 88 -11.23 2.68 0.84
N GLN A 89 -11.78 3.86 0.54
CA GLN A 89 -12.96 3.95 -0.32
C GLN A 89 -12.67 3.46 -1.74
N ILE A 90 -11.57 3.91 -2.37
CA ILE A 90 -11.20 3.46 -3.72
C ILE A 90 -10.97 1.94 -3.74
N LEU A 91 -10.27 1.41 -2.73
CA LEU A 91 -10.04 -0.03 -2.60
C LEU A 91 -11.36 -0.79 -2.48
N LYS A 92 -12.27 -0.35 -1.61
CA LYS A 92 -13.59 -0.95 -1.43
C LYS A 92 -14.34 -1.00 -2.76
N ASP A 93 -14.38 0.12 -3.49
CA ASP A 93 -15.09 0.20 -4.76
C ASP A 93 -14.50 -0.76 -5.81
N ASP A 94 -13.17 -0.88 -5.86
CA ASP A 94 -12.51 -1.82 -6.78
C ASP A 94 -12.68 -3.28 -6.37
N ILE A 95 -12.71 -3.60 -5.08
CA ILE A 95 -13.01 -4.96 -4.60
C ILE A 95 -14.42 -5.38 -5.03
N VAL A 96 -15.42 -4.51 -4.80
CA VAL A 96 -16.81 -4.76 -5.19
C VAL A 96 -16.93 -4.93 -6.71
N ALA A 97 -16.22 -4.09 -7.48
CA ALA A 97 -16.22 -4.15 -8.94
C ALA A 97 -15.33 -5.27 -9.53
N ARG A 98 -14.66 -6.08 -8.70
CA ARG A 98 -13.64 -7.06 -9.12
C ARG A 98 -12.54 -6.46 -10.01
N ASN A 99 -12.18 -5.21 -9.75
CA ASN A 99 -11.21 -4.41 -10.51
C ASN A 99 -9.85 -4.35 -9.79
N TYR A 100 -9.21 -5.51 -9.65
CA TYR A 100 -7.93 -5.64 -8.96
C TYR A 100 -7.10 -6.79 -9.55
N GLU A 101 -5.82 -6.78 -9.24
CA GLU A 101 -4.89 -7.87 -9.52
C GLU A 101 -4.51 -8.58 -8.22
N VAL A 102 -4.32 -9.90 -8.31
CA VAL A 102 -3.92 -10.75 -7.18
C VAL A 102 -2.57 -11.34 -7.50
N PHE A 103 -1.65 -11.23 -6.54
CA PHE A 103 -0.32 -11.79 -6.62
C PHE A 103 -0.12 -12.77 -5.48
N GLU A 104 0.11 -14.04 -5.82
CA GLU A 104 0.50 -15.04 -4.83
C GLU A 104 1.92 -14.79 -4.37
N VAL A 105 2.14 -14.89 -3.06
CA VAL A 105 3.44 -14.69 -2.44
C VAL A 105 3.79 -15.97 -1.68
N ASN A 106 4.86 -16.62 -2.15
CA ASN A 106 5.43 -17.85 -1.56
C ASN A 106 6.36 -17.52 -0.40
#